data_AF-A0A959UXW1-F1
#
_entry.id   AF-A0A959UXW1-F1
#
_cell.length_a   1.000
_cell.length_b   1.000
_cell.length_c   1.000
_cell.angle_alpha   90.00
_cell.angle_beta   90.00
_cell.angle_gamma   90.00
#
_symmetry.space_group_name_H-M   'P 1'
#
loop_
_entity.id
_entity.type
_entity.pdbx_description
1 polymer ?
#
loop_
_entity_poly.entity_id
_entity_poly.type
_entity_poly.pdbx_seq_one_letter_code
_entity_poly.pdbx_strand_id
1 'polypeptide(L)'
;PVDRLELLIPQPAMDSLAAIRDRALEAGVLDEGKDRWDTAQLIWQGDTIAVRLRLKGGLIDHLRTAKWSFRVQVLDSGSVMGMRTFSLQHPNTRNFTHEWLFHQALREEGLPWLRYRFLDVTVNGEDRGLHALEQHFDESLLDSLGLGPGPVVKFDDEARIGALRQLNERPFDSDPPTTADWQAAVVDAFHTKDVLADPVLKARFQRAVLQL
;
A
#
# COMPACT_ATOMS: atom_id res chain seq x y z
N PRO A 1 8.76 -10.09 -23.30
CA PRO A 1 7.49 -9.39 -23.01
C PRO A 1 7.31 -9.28 -21.51
N VAL A 2 6.89 -8.11 -21.00
CA VAL A 2 6.54 -7.96 -19.59
C VAL A 2 5.15 -8.61 -19.39
N ASP A 3 4.93 -9.22 -18.23
CA ASP A 3 3.62 -9.80 -17.90
C ASP A 3 2.55 -8.70 -17.83
N ARG A 4 1.30 -9.07 -18.15
CA ARG A 4 0.14 -8.18 -18.10
C ARG A 4 -0.86 -8.61 -17.03
N LEU A 5 -1.43 -7.62 -16.35
CA LEU A 5 -2.52 -7.78 -15.39
C LEU A 5 -3.64 -6.81 -15.75
N GLU A 6 -4.88 -7.28 -15.75
CA GLU A 6 -6.05 -6.43 -15.97
C GLU A 6 -6.92 -6.33 -14.73
N LEU A 7 -7.36 -5.12 -14.40
CA LEU A 7 -8.36 -4.85 -13.38
C LEU A 7 -9.70 -4.52 -14.06
N LEU A 8 -10.74 -5.28 -13.70
CA LEU A 8 -12.12 -5.00 -14.07
C LEU A 8 -12.82 -4.41 -12.85
N ILE A 9 -12.98 -3.09 -12.86
CA ILE A 9 -13.54 -2.30 -11.76
C ILE A 9 -14.95 -1.85 -12.16
N PRO A 10 -16.00 -2.28 -11.44
CA PRO A 10 -17.37 -1.85 -11.73
C PRO A 10 -17.52 -0.33 -11.72
N GLN A 11 -18.40 0.21 -12.57
CA GLN A 11 -18.57 1.67 -12.69
C GLN A 11 -18.84 2.37 -11.35
N PRO A 12 -19.73 1.86 -10.45
CA PRO A 12 -19.95 2.50 -9.15
C PRO A 12 -18.69 2.55 -8.27
N ALA A 13 -17.81 1.56 -8.39
CA ALA A 13 -16.52 1.55 -7.69
C ALA A 13 -15.56 2.58 -8.31
N MET A 14 -15.48 2.66 -9.64
CA MET A 14 -14.69 3.68 -10.34
C MET A 14 -15.13 5.10 -9.99
N ASP A 15 -16.43 5.37 -9.96
CA ASP A 15 -16.99 6.67 -9.61
C ASP A 15 -16.61 7.07 -8.18
N SER A 16 -16.68 6.11 -7.25
CA SER A 16 -16.32 6.34 -5.87
C SER A 16 -14.80 6.56 -5.68
N LEU A 17 -13.97 5.78 -6.37
CA LEU A 17 -12.51 5.97 -6.37
C LEU A 17 -12.14 7.35 -6.95
N ALA A 18 -12.80 7.78 -8.01
CA ALA A 18 -12.62 9.11 -8.58
C ALA A 18 -13.00 10.21 -7.58
N ALA A 19 -14.15 10.09 -6.92
CA ALA A 19 -14.59 11.06 -5.92
C ALA A 19 -13.63 11.14 -4.71
N ILE A 20 -13.08 10.00 -4.26
CA ILE A 20 -12.06 9.98 -3.20
C ILE A 20 -10.78 10.66 -3.68
N ARG A 21 -10.34 10.37 -4.90
CA ARG A 21 -9.15 10.99 -5.50
C ARG A 21 -9.29 12.50 -5.59
N ASP A 22 -10.42 13.00 -6.07
CA ASP A 22 -10.60 14.43 -6.30
C ASP A 22 -10.58 15.19 -4.97
N ARG A 23 -11.27 14.68 -3.92
CA ARG A 23 -11.15 15.22 -2.56
C ARG A 23 -9.72 15.17 -2.02
N ALA A 24 -8.99 14.09 -2.28
CA ALA A 24 -7.59 13.98 -1.84
C ALA A 24 -6.68 15.00 -2.53
N LEU A 25 -6.89 15.26 -3.82
CA LEU A 25 -6.15 16.26 -4.59
C LEU A 25 -6.45 17.68 -4.10
N GLU A 26 -7.70 17.96 -3.74
CA GLU A 26 -8.11 19.24 -3.13
C GLU A 26 -7.51 19.42 -1.73
N ALA A 27 -7.54 18.40 -0.88
CA ALA A 27 -6.99 18.43 0.48
C ALA A 27 -5.45 18.34 0.53
N GLY A 28 -4.80 17.96 -0.58
CA GLY A 28 -3.37 17.72 -0.66
C GLY A 28 -2.89 16.39 -0.03
N VAL A 29 -3.79 15.61 0.56
CA VAL A 29 -3.53 14.31 1.20
C VAL A 29 -4.70 13.34 0.98
N LEU A 30 -4.41 12.05 0.89
CA LEU A 30 -5.43 10.98 0.88
C LEU A 30 -5.70 10.52 2.32
N ASP A 31 -6.71 11.12 2.94
CA ASP A 31 -7.17 10.77 4.29
C ASP A 31 -8.62 10.27 4.25
N GLU A 32 -9.54 11.11 3.76
CA GLU A 32 -10.95 10.77 3.66
C GLU A 32 -11.22 9.66 2.64
N GLY A 33 -11.79 8.55 3.11
CA GLY A 33 -12.10 7.40 2.27
C GLY A 33 -10.89 6.52 1.91
N LYS A 34 -9.70 6.80 2.47
CA LYS A 34 -8.48 6.01 2.20
C LYS A 34 -8.65 4.52 2.52
N ASP A 35 -9.48 4.16 3.49
CA ASP A 35 -9.70 2.78 3.93
C ASP A 35 -10.97 2.15 3.34
N ARG A 36 -11.63 2.83 2.40
CA ARG A 36 -12.76 2.28 1.66
C ARG A 36 -12.24 1.32 0.60
N TRP A 37 -12.71 0.08 0.67
CA TRP A 37 -12.42 -0.96 -0.30
C TRP A 37 -13.62 -1.19 -1.23
N ASP A 38 -13.34 -1.38 -2.52
CA ASP A 38 -14.32 -1.74 -3.53
C ASP A 38 -14.04 -3.11 -4.12
N THR A 39 -15.08 -3.89 -4.37
CA THR A 39 -14.96 -5.19 -5.06
C THR A 39 -14.67 -4.98 -6.54
N ALA A 40 -13.78 -5.78 -7.09
CA ALA A 40 -13.40 -5.80 -8.49
C ALA A 40 -13.00 -7.24 -8.91
N GLN A 41 -12.70 -7.42 -10.19
CA GLN A 41 -12.04 -8.63 -10.68
C GLN A 41 -10.64 -8.30 -11.19
N LEU A 42 -9.75 -9.28 -11.09
CA LEU A 42 -8.40 -9.22 -11.63
C LEU A 42 -8.23 -10.37 -12.61
N ILE A 43 -7.74 -10.08 -13.81
CA ILE A 43 -7.37 -11.10 -14.79
C ILE A 43 -5.86 -11.27 -14.78
N TRP A 44 -5.41 -12.50 -14.52
CA TRP A 44 -4.01 -12.87 -14.51
C TRP A 44 -3.82 -14.25 -15.15
N GLN A 45 -2.98 -14.32 -16.19
CA GLN A 45 -2.69 -15.58 -16.91
C GLN A 45 -3.93 -16.35 -17.41
N GLY A 46 -5.03 -15.64 -17.67
CA GLY A 46 -6.29 -16.21 -18.14
C GLY A 46 -7.30 -16.51 -17.03
N ASP A 47 -6.89 -16.44 -15.76
CA ASP A 47 -7.79 -16.63 -14.62
C ASP A 47 -8.45 -15.32 -14.20
N THR A 48 -9.75 -15.37 -13.95
CA THR A 48 -10.51 -14.26 -13.36
C THR A 48 -10.64 -14.47 -11.86
N ILE A 49 -10.08 -13.53 -11.09
CA ILE A 49 -9.90 -13.63 -9.65
C ILE A 49 -10.68 -12.52 -8.97
N ALA A 50 -11.51 -12.87 -7.99
CA ALA A 50 -12.24 -11.89 -7.19
C ALA A 50 -11.26 -11.14 -6.28
N VAL A 51 -11.30 -9.82 -6.31
CA VAL A 51 -10.44 -8.96 -5.50
C VAL A 51 -11.26 -7.84 -4.86
N ARG A 52 -10.70 -7.22 -3.83
CA ARG A 52 -11.07 -5.86 -3.45
C ARG A 52 -9.87 -4.95 -3.62
N LEU A 53 -10.11 -3.69 -3.97
CA LEU A 53 -9.06 -2.71 -4.14
C LEU A 53 -9.43 -1.36 -3.54
N ARG A 54 -8.41 -0.54 -3.32
CA ARG A 54 -8.52 0.85 -2.89
C ARG A 54 -7.39 1.68 -3.49
N LEU A 55 -7.53 3.00 -3.47
CA LEU A 55 -6.41 3.89 -3.76
C LEU A 55 -5.27 3.67 -2.74
N LYS A 56 -4.03 3.76 -3.20
CA LYS A 56 -2.83 3.63 -2.36
C LYS A 56 -2.23 4.99 -2.06
N GLY A 57 -1.64 5.10 -0.87
CA GLY A 57 -0.85 6.24 -0.42
C GLY A 57 -1.57 7.05 0.66
N GLY A 58 -0.82 7.89 1.35
CA GLY A 58 -1.37 9.01 2.12
C GLY A 58 -1.04 10.36 1.47
N LEU A 59 0.07 10.42 0.71
CA LEU A 59 0.39 11.54 -0.16
C LEU A 59 -0.29 11.37 -1.52
N ILE A 60 -0.51 12.50 -2.20
CA ILE A 60 -1.18 12.52 -3.50
C ILE A 60 -0.28 12.19 -4.69
N ASP A 61 1.01 11.93 -4.49
CA ASP A 61 1.95 11.48 -5.54
C ASP A 61 1.45 10.23 -6.28
N HIS A 62 0.78 9.34 -5.57
CA HIS A 62 0.12 8.15 -6.11
C HIS A 62 -1.12 8.44 -7.00
N LEU A 63 -1.65 9.67 -6.97
CA LEU A 63 -2.94 10.06 -7.54
C LEU A 63 -2.87 11.21 -8.56
N ARG A 64 -1.78 11.98 -8.58
CA ARG A 64 -1.63 13.18 -9.43
C ARG A 64 -1.74 12.91 -10.93
N THR A 65 -1.34 11.73 -11.39
CA THR A 65 -1.37 11.37 -12.81
C THR A 65 -2.58 10.50 -13.15
N ALA A 66 -2.79 10.17 -14.42
CA ALA A 66 -3.78 9.17 -14.85
C ALA A 66 -3.39 7.72 -14.48
N LYS A 67 -2.16 7.50 -14.00
CA LYS A 67 -1.62 6.20 -13.58
C LYS A 67 -1.79 6.05 -12.06
N TRP A 68 -3.03 5.80 -11.64
CA TRP A 68 -3.39 5.70 -10.22
C TRP A 68 -2.74 4.48 -9.59
N SER A 69 -2.31 4.62 -8.35
CA SER A 69 -1.82 3.49 -7.57
C SER A 69 -2.95 2.84 -6.79
N PHE A 70 -3.00 1.52 -6.83
CA PHE A 70 -3.99 0.69 -6.15
C PHE A 70 -3.31 -0.22 -5.13
N ARG A 71 -3.98 -0.45 -4.01
CA ARG A 71 -3.74 -1.62 -3.17
C ARG A 71 -4.82 -2.63 -3.49
N VAL A 72 -4.41 -3.83 -3.89
CA VAL A 72 -5.27 -4.94 -4.31
C VAL A 72 -5.14 -6.05 -3.29
N GLN A 73 -6.27 -6.57 -2.84
CA GLN A 73 -6.35 -7.73 -1.97
C GLN A 73 -7.18 -8.81 -2.65
N VAL A 74 -6.60 -10.00 -2.78
CA VAL A 74 -7.27 -11.20 -3.28
C VAL A 74 -8.33 -11.61 -2.27
N LEU A 75 -9.55 -11.82 -2.74
CA LEU A 75 -10.62 -12.34 -1.91
C LEU A 75 -10.43 -13.85 -1.70
N ASP A 76 -11.15 -14.40 -0.73
CA ASP A 76 -11.05 -15.80 -0.33
C ASP A 76 -9.63 -16.21 0.17
N SER A 77 -9.36 -17.51 0.21
CA SER A 77 -8.05 -18.07 0.61
C SER A 77 -7.02 -18.10 -0.53
N GLY A 78 -7.32 -17.43 -1.66
CA GLY A 78 -6.46 -17.38 -2.84
C GLY A 78 -5.22 -16.50 -2.70
N SER A 79 -4.38 -16.51 -3.74
CA SER A 79 -3.24 -15.60 -3.89
C SER A 79 -2.94 -15.37 -5.38
N VAL A 80 -2.35 -14.22 -5.70
CA VAL A 80 -1.83 -13.90 -7.04
C VAL A 80 -0.33 -13.76 -6.94
N MET A 81 0.42 -14.52 -7.75
CA MET A 81 1.89 -14.57 -7.66
C MET A 81 2.37 -14.84 -6.20
N GLY A 82 1.62 -15.68 -5.48
CA GLY A 82 1.84 -16.05 -4.08
C GLY A 82 1.66 -14.90 -3.07
N MET A 83 0.94 -13.83 -3.43
CA MET A 83 0.62 -12.71 -2.56
C MET A 83 -0.89 -12.62 -2.32
N ARG A 84 -1.29 -12.40 -1.06
CA ARG A 84 -2.69 -12.14 -0.70
C ARG A 84 -3.06 -10.68 -0.90
N THR A 85 -2.16 -9.78 -0.55
CA THR A 85 -2.29 -8.34 -0.78
C THR A 85 -1.04 -7.81 -1.47
N PHE A 86 -1.21 -6.95 -2.45
CA PHE A 86 -0.10 -6.28 -3.15
C PHE A 86 -0.55 -4.88 -3.61
N SER A 87 0.43 -4.10 -4.05
CA SER A 87 0.20 -2.78 -4.62
C SER A 87 0.54 -2.78 -6.10
N LEU A 88 -0.24 -2.08 -6.90
CA LEU A 88 0.10 -1.70 -8.27
C LEU A 88 0.30 -0.19 -8.26
N GLN A 89 1.51 0.29 -8.54
CA GLN A 89 1.82 1.71 -8.36
C GLN A 89 2.66 2.27 -9.49
N HIS A 90 2.54 3.59 -9.67
CA HIS A 90 3.39 4.32 -10.59
C HIS A 90 4.87 4.16 -10.17
N PRO A 91 5.78 3.66 -11.04
CA PRO A 91 7.18 3.41 -10.65
C PRO A 91 7.90 4.64 -10.04
N ASN A 92 7.64 5.83 -10.56
CA ASN A 92 8.13 7.11 -10.01
C ASN A 92 7.88 7.30 -8.49
N THR A 93 6.79 6.78 -7.91
CA THR A 93 6.53 6.93 -6.46
C THR A 93 7.45 6.07 -5.60
N ARG A 94 8.30 5.25 -6.23
CA ARG A 94 9.32 4.40 -5.61
C ARG A 94 10.66 4.52 -6.33
N ASN A 95 10.96 5.70 -6.88
CA ASN A 95 12.24 5.97 -7.55
C ASN A 95 12.55 4.98 -8.70
N PHE A 96 11.51 4.59 -9.45
CA PHE A 96 11.60 3.70 -10.61
C PHE A 96 12.25 2.35 -10.29
N THR A 97 13.43 2.07 -10.85
CA THR A 97 14.16 0.80 -10.70
C THR A 97 14.95 0.71 -9.40
N HIS A 98 15.09 1.81 -8.66
CA HIS A 98 15.89 1.82 -7.43
C HIS A 98 15.29 0.89 -6.37
N GLU A 99 13.97 0.90 -6.20
CA GLU A 99 13.29 0.01 -5.25
C GLU A 99 13.45 -1.47 -5.63
N TRP A 100 13.35 -1.77 -6.93
CA TRP A 100 13.58 -3.13 -7.42
C TRP A 100 15.02 -3.58 -7.11
N LEU A 101 16.01 -2.73 -7.40
CA LEU A 101 17.42 -3.00 -7.15
C LEU A 101 17.69 -3.18 -5.65
N PHE A 102 17.09 -2.35 -4.81
CA PHE A 102 17.19 -2.47 -3.35
C PHE A 102 16.68 -3.82 -2.86
N HIS A 103 15.52 -4.29 -3.33
CA HIS A 103 15.02 -5.61 -2.97
C HIS A 103 15.85 -6.77 -3.53
N GLN A 104 16.52 -6.61 -4.68
CA GLN A 104 17.49 -7.61 -5.14
C GLN A 104 18.69 -7.68 -4.19
N ALA A 105 19.25 -6.54 -3.79
CA ALA A 105 20.38 -6.50 -2.86
C ALA A 105 20.03 -7.11 -1.49
N LEU A 106 18.86 -6.77 -0.93
CA LEU A 106 18.37 -7.38 0.32
C LEU A 106 18.27 -8.91 0.21
N ARG A 107 17.75 -9.41 -0.92
CA ARG A 107 17.63 -10.85 -1.16
C ARG A 107 19.00 -11.53 -1.25
N GLU A 108 19.95 -10.92 -1.93
CA GLU A 108 21.32 -11.46 -2.06
C GLU A 108 22.03 -11.53 -0.71
N GLU A 109 21.81 -10.55 0.16
CA GLU A 109 22.37 -10.48 1.53
C GLU A 109 21.58 -11.32 2.56
N GLY A 110 20.53 -12.03 2.14
CA GLY A 110 19.71 -12.84 3.04
C GLY A 110 18.87 -12.04 4.04
N LEU A 111 18.61 -10.76 3.75
CA LEU A 111 17.75 -9.87 4.53
C LEU A 111 16.28 -9.97 4.08
N PRO A 112 15.30 -9.60 4.92
CA PRO A 112 13.90 -9.53 4.52
C PRO A 112 13.71 -8.61 3.30
N TRP A 113 13.03 -9.10 2.27
CA TRP A 113 12.77 -8.40 1.01
C TRP A 113 11.31 -8.58 0.58
N LEU A 114 10.82 -7.69 -0.29
CA LEU A 114 9.46 -7.78 -0.84
C LEU A 114 9.51 -8.32 -2.26
N ARG A 115 8.53 -9.14 -2.65
CA ARG A 115 8.31 -9.40 -4.08
C ARG A 115 7.98 -8.09 -4.77
N TYR A 116 8.93 -7.64 -5.59
CA TYR A 116 8.84 -6.41 -6.35
C TYR A 116 9.14 -6.70 -7.82
N ARG A 117 8.23 -6.32 -8.72
CA ARG A 117 8.40 -6.54 -10.16
C ARG A 117 7.64 -5.52 -10.98
N PHE A 118 7.98 -5.38 -12.25
CA PHE A 118 7.25 -4.52 -13.17
C PHE A 118 6.27 -5.33 -14.00
N LEU A 119 5.08 -4.79 -14.23
CA LEU A 119 4.03 -5.38 -15.06
C LEU A 119 3.20 -4.32 -15.77
N ASP A 120 2.69 -4.65 -16.95
CA ASP A 120 1.75 -3.79 -17.67
C ASP A 120 0.35 -3.94 -17.08
N VAL A 121 -0.28 -2.81 -16.75
CA VAL A 121 -1.62 -2.79 -16.14
C VAL A 121 -2.63 -2.24 -17.13
N THR A 122 -3.73 -2.97 -17.29
CA THR A 122 -4.94 -2.49 -17.95
C THR A 122 -6.04 -2.29 -16.92
N VAL A 123 -6.84 -1.23 -17.02
CA VAL A 123 -8.00 -1.00 -16.15
C VAL A 123 -9.21 -0.78 -17.03
N ASN A 124 -10.22 -1.65 -16.96
CA ASN A 124 -11.44 -1.60 -17.77
C ASN A 124 -11.15 -1.47 -19.28
N GLY A 125 -10.20 -2.26 -19.80
CA GLY A 125 -9.76 -2.20 -21.19
C GLY A 125 -8.84 -1.03 -21.55
N GLU A 126 -8.62 -0.05 -20.67
CA GLU A 126 -7.69 1.06 -20.91
C GLU A 126 -6.27 0.71 -20.47
N ASP A 127 -5.31 0.84 -21.39
CA ASP A 127 -3.89 0.64 -21.07
C ASP A 127 -3.39 1.74 -20.13
N ARG A 128 -3.01 1.35 -18.91
CA ARG A 128 -2.40 2.23 -17.92
C ARG A 128 -0.87 2.11 -17.91
N GLY A 129 -0.29 1.29 -18.78
CA GLY A 129 1.13 1.05 -18.97
C GLY A 129 1.82 0.40 -17.78
N LEU A 130 3.16 0.46 -17.79
CA LEU A 130 4.01 -0.17 -16.78
C LEU A 130 3.73 0.35 -15.36
N HIS A 131 3.49 -0.58 -14.43
CA HIS A 131 3.42 -0.35 -12.99
C HIS A 131 4.48 -1.17 -12.27
N ALA A 132 4.86 -0.69 -11.09
CA ALA A 132 5.54 -1.49 -10.11
C ALA A 132 4.50 -2.26 -9.29
N LEU A 133 4.68 -3.57 -9.21
CA LEU A 133 4.02 -4.42 -8.22
C LEU A 133 4.90 -4.51 -6.98
N GLU A 134 4.31 -4.32 -5.81
CA GLU A 134 4.97 -4.43 -4.49
C GLU A 134 4.11 -5.26 -3.54
N GLN A 135 4.66 -6.35 -3.01
CA GLN A 135 4.03 -7.18 -1.99
C GLN A 135 3.67 -6.37 -0.73
N HIS A 136 2.53 -6.69 -0.11
CA HIS A 136 2.15 -6.05 1.16
C HIS A 136 2.69 -6.81 2.38
N PHE A 137 2.71 -6.13 3.52
CA PHE A 137 3.11 -6.70 4.81
C PHE A 137 1.94 -7.45 5.46
N ASP A 138 1.66 -8.63 4.95
CA ASP A 138 0.68 -9.56 5.52
C ASP A 138 1.30 -10.95 5.75
N GLU A 139 0.51 -11.91 6.19
CA GLU A 139 0.98 -13.29 6.45
C GLU A 139 1.68 -13.92 5.23
N SER A 140 1.25 -13.58 4.01
CA SER A 140 1.87 -14.12 2.80
C SER A 140 3.30 -13.61 2.58
N LEU A 141 3.66 -12.45 3.15
CA LEU A 141 5.04 -11.99 3.19
C LEU A 141 5.89 -12.87 4.13
N LEU A 142 5.42 -13.09 5.36
CA LEU A 142 6.15 -13.88 6.35
C LEU A 142 6.40 -15.30 5.83
N ASP A 143 5.36 -15.93 5.27
CA ASP A 143 5.46 -17.25 4.64
C ASP A 143 6.51 -17.25 3.51
N SER A 144 6.51 -16.21 2.66
CA SER A 144 7.47 -16.10 1.55
C SER A 144 8.92 -15.92 1.99
N LEU A 145 9.13 -15.41 3.21
CA LEU A 145 10.43 -15.23 3.84
C LEU A 145 10.82 -16.45 4.71
N GLY A 146 9.98 -17.48 4.79
CA GLY A 146 10.17 -18.62 5.69
C GLY A 146 10.08 -18.24 7.17
N LEU A 147 9.44 -17.11 7.48
CA LEU A 147 9.20 -16.63 8.83
C LEU A 147 7.85 -17.16 9.33
N GLY A 148 7.79 -17.54 10.60
CA GLY A 148 6.53 -17.90 11.24
C GLY A 148 5.64 -16.67 11.49
N PRO A 149 4.37 -16.89 11.91
CA PRO A 149 3.45 -15.80 12.22
C PRO A 149 4.05 -14.82 13.24
N GLY A 150 3.96 -13.52 12.97
CA GLY A 150 4.53 -12.50 13.86
C GLY A 150 4.12 -11.10 13.48
N PRO A 151 4.27 -10.13 14.40
CA PRO A 151 3.99 -8.74 14.10
C PRO A 151 5.06 -8.18 13.14
N VAL A 152 4.61 -7.43 12.14
CA VAL A 152 5.50 -6.57 11.35
C VAL A 152 5.43 -5.18 11.95
N VAL A 153 6.55 -4.69 12.46
CA VAL A 153 6.65 -3.39 13.14
C VAL A 153 6.86 -2.28 12.12
N LYS A 154 6.22 -1.13 12.35
CA LYS A 154 6.36 0.09 11.53
C LYS A 154 6.40 1.33 12.42
N PHE A 155 6.75 2.46 11.82
CA PHE A 155 6.46 3.75 12.40
C PHE A 155 5.03 4.18 12.05
N ASP A 156 4.41 4.97 12.91
CA ASP A 156 3.09 5.53 12.67
C ASP A 156 3.14 6.72 11.71
N ASP A 157 2.78 6.45 10.46
CA ASP A 157 2.70 7.47 9.40
C ASP A 157 1.46 8.37 9.55
N GLU A 158 0.46 8.01 10.36
CA GLU A 158 -0.79 8.75 10.49
C GLU A 158 -0.58 10.13 11.11
N ALA A 159 0.29 10.20 12.12
CA ALA A 159 0.67 11.48 12.75
C ALA A 159 1.23 12.46 11.70
N ARG A 160 2.06 11.95 10.77
CA ARG A 160 2.64 12.76 9.69
C ARG A 160 1.61 13.22 8.67
N ILE A 161 0.70 12.33 8.25
CA ILE A 161 -0.39 12.69 7.33
C ILE A 161 -1.31 13.73 7.98
N GLY A 162 -1.61 13.58 9.26
CA GLY A 162 -2.39 14.56 10.03
C GLY A 162 -1.71 15.94 10.12
N ALA A 163 -0.40 15.99 10.34
CA ALA A 163 0.35 17.26 10.33
C ALA A 163 0.36 17.92 8.94
N LEU A 164 0.51 17.13 7.87
CA LEU A 164 0.42 17.65 6.49
C LEU A 164 -0.97 18.19 6.16
N ARG A 165 -2.03 17.54 6.65
CA ARG A 165 -3.40 18.03 6.52
C ARG A 165 -3.58 19.38 7.21
N GLN A 166 -3.17 19.49 8.48
CA GLN A 166 -3.25 20.74 9.23
C GLN A 166 -2.45 21.86 8.58
N LEU A 167 -1.28 21.54 8.02
CA LEU A 167 -0.47 22.46 7.22
C LEU A 167 -1.21 22.97 5.98
N ASN A 168 -1.97 22.12 5.29
CA ASN A 168 -2.73 22.51 4.10
C ASN A 168 -4.00 23.30 4.45
N GLU A 169 -4.57 23.10 5.65
CA GLU A 169 -5.80 23.75 6.12
C GLU A 169 -5.53 25.05 6.91
N ARG A 170 -4.26 25.46 7.08
CA ARG A 170 -3.91 26.62 7.92
C ARG A 170 -4.46 27.94 7.34
N PRO A 171 -4.95 28.85 8.20
CA PRO A 171 -5.46 30.14 7.74
C PRO A 171 -4.36 31.09 7.28
N PHE A 172 -3.15 30.99 7.84
CA PHE A 172 -2.01 31.81 7.45
C PHE A 172 -0.75 30.99 7.22
N ASP A 173 0.05 31.36 6.22
CA ASP A 173 1.30 30.65 5.90
C ASP A 173 2.36 30.72 7.00
N SER A 174 2.24 31.71 7.89
CA SER A 174 3.12 31.89 9.05
C SER A 174 2.78 30.98 10.23
N ASP A 175 1.63 30.30 10.20
CA ASP A 175 1.24 29.41 11.30
C ASP A 175 2.20 28.20 11.34
N PRO A 176 2.80 27.92 12.51
CA PRO A 176 3.81 26.87 12.62
C PRO A 176 3.15 25.49 12.41
N PRO A 177 3.83 24.56 11.71
CA PRO A 177 3.34 23.20 11.57
C PRO A 177 3.21 22.52 12.93
N THR A 178 2.22 21.64 13.06
CA THR A 178 2.23 20.61 14.09
C THR A 178 3.47 19.72 13.88
N THR A 179 4.29 19.56 14.91
CA THR A 179 5.49 18.73 14.85
C THR A 179 5.10 17.27 15.00
N ALA A 180 4.70 16.64 13.90
CA ALA A 180 4.67 15.19 13.76
C ALA A 180 5.66 14.80 12.65
N ASP A 181 6.92 14.65 13.05
CA ASP A 181 7.98 14.14 12.18
C ASP A 181 8.22 12.65 12.47
N TRP A 182 8.85 11.95 11.52
CA TRP A 182 9.29 10.56 11.65
C TRP A 182 10.13 10.32 12.91
N GLN A 183 10.88 11.34 13.36
CA GLN A 183 11.67 11.28 14.59
C GLN A 183 10.81 11.15 15.86
N ALA A 184 9.55 11.55 15.80
CA ALA A 184 8.58 11.43 16.89
C ALA A 184 7.49 10.38 16.58
N ALA A 185 7.60 9.67 15.47
CA ALA A 185 6.60 8.68 15.08
C ALA A 185 6.58 7.53 16.09
N VAL A 186 5.40 7.24 16.60
CA VAL A 186 5.21 6.14 17.55
C VAL A 186 5.44 4.82 16.83
N VAL A 187 5.97 3.82 17.53
CA VAL A 187 6.07 2.47 16.98
C VAL A 187 4.68 1.83 16.97
N ASP A 188 4.31 1.26 15.83
CA ASP A 188 3.03 0.59 15.57
C ASP A 188 3.28 -0.76 14.87
N ALA A 189 2.23 -1.55 14.64
CA ALA A 189 2.28 -2.78 13.86
C ALA A 189 1.47 -2.65 12.56
N PHE A 190 1.80 -3.44 11.54
CA PHE A 190 0.79 -3.75 10.53
C PHE A 190 -0.32 -4.59 11.17
N HIS A 191 -1.57 -4.31 10.82
CA HIS A 191 -2.74 -4.99 11.38
C HIS A 191 -2.83 -4.89 12.91
N THR A 192 -2.52 -3.73 13.50
CA THR A 192 -2.44 -3.50 14.96
C THR A 192 -3.65 -4.03 15.73
N LYS A 193 -4.87 -3.83 15.21
CA LYS A 193 -6.09 -4.32 15.86
C LYS A 193 -6.06 -5.85 16.04
N ASP A 194 -5.63 -6.57 15.01
CA ASP A 194 -5.54 -8.03 15.01
C ASP A 194 -4.37 -8.50 15.90
N VAL A 195 -3.21 -7.83 15.80
CA VAL A 195 -2.03 -8.09 16.63
C VAL A 195 -2.33 -7.92 18.12
N LEU A 196 -3.09 -6.89 18.51
CA LEU A 196 -3.45 -6.64 19.91
C LEU A 196 -4.57 -7.54 20.43
N ALA A 197 -5.40 -8.10 19.54
CA ALA A 197 -6.46 -9.04 19.89
C ALA A 197 -5.92 -10.45 20.18
N ASP A 198 -4.83 -10.86 19.50
CA ASP A 198 -4.16 -12.14 19.76
C ASP A 198 -3.12 -12.01 20.90
N PRO A 199 -3.25 -12.76 22.01
CA PRO A 199 -2.33 -12.65 23.15
C PRO A 199 -0.87 -12.99 22.81
N VAL A 200 -0.64 -13.93 21.89
CA VAL A 200 0.70 -14.37 21.47
C VAL A 200 1.34 -13.30 20.59
N LEU A 201 0.61 -12.77 19.61
CA LEU A 201 1.10 -11.69 18.75
C LEU A 201 1.34 -10.41 19.54
N LYS A 202 0.44 -10.06 20.47
CA LYS A 202 0.61 -8.92 21.37
C LYS A 202 1.89 -9.03 22.20
N ALA A 203 2.15 -10.19 22.80
CA ALA A 203 3.37 -10.41 23.58
C ALA A 203 4.63 -10.32 22.72
N ARG A 204 4.59 -10.84 21.48
CA ARG A 204 5.69 -10.70 20.51
C ARG A 204 5.92 -9.24 20.11
N PHE A 205 4.85 -8.49 19.87
CA PHE A 205 4.93 -7.07 19.51
C PHE A 205 5.53 -6.25 20.64
N GLN A 206 5.06 -6.42 21.87
CA GLN A 206 5.62 -5.75 23.04
C GLN A 206 7.12 -6.04 23.22
N ARG A 207 7.54 -7.29 23.00
CA ARG A 207 8.96 -7.66 23.07
C ARG A 207 9.78 -6.99 21.96
N ALA A 208 9.26 -6.93 20.75
CA ALA A 208 9.94 -6.28 19.63
C ALA A 208 10.12 -4.78 19.88
N VAL A 209 9.09 -4.10 20.36
CA VAL A 209 9.13 -2.66 20.68
C VAL A 209 10.16 -2.35 21.77
N LEU A 210 10.30 -3.21 22.78
CA LEU A 210 11.28 -3.02 23.87
C LEU A 210 12.75 -3.21 23.43
N GLN A 211 13.00 -3.67 22.21
CA GLN A 211 14.35 -3.89 21.66
C GLN A 211 14.79 -2.80 20.68
N LEU A 212 13.91 -1.85 20.36
CA LEU A 212 14.19 -0.67 19.52
C LEU A 212 14.75 0.47 20.37
#